data_AF-U2V4S6-F1
#
_entry.id   AF-U2V4S6-F1
#
_cell.length_a   1.000
_cell.length_b   1.000
_cell.length_c   1.000
_cell.angle_alpha   90.00
_cell.angle_beta   90.00
_cell.angle_gamma   90.00
#
_symmetry.space_group_name_H-M   'P 1'
#
loop_
_entity.id
_entity.type
_entity.pdbx_description
1 polymer ?
#
loop_
_entity_poly.entity_id
_entity_poly.type
_entity_poly.pdbx_seq_one_letter_code
_entity_poly.pdbx_strand_id
1 'polypeptide(L)'
;MAKKEANTDLWVAKQLEACKISFDAQGSNIKELNEALKTASKRGTGNAGYPEYVAVVRDFVLVIEDKASLDKQIHLTDSGVIATDTKSITDYGVNSAYFYGKHIAQNSAFKKVFALGVSGDEKHHAITPLWVDDREGYKRLPDIESFVSFSPSNIQEYYTRYVLEEATDIEKTTEQILKDAATLHEYLRTYGTLKDQDKPLVVAGILLALDEIDYGGFRMDSLTGDQLPGNRDGDKLMNAIRTRLTRSNVGPDAKKDKLLSEFSILQTSFRLNETNDVLGKTPLKYYTEFLYEHVFKNIKYQKTSEDFIGRFYGEFMSYSGGDGQTLGIILTPRHITDLMCDLVDVQADDVVLDKRIAYLIQANGKEKSSKALDIRDFEDLTNLRIAA
;
A
#
# COMPACT_ATOMS: atom_id res chain seq x y z
N MET A 1 1.27 -21.68 18.48
CA MET A 1 2.07 -20.44 18.44
C MET A 1 3.15 -20.56 17.38
N ALA A 2 4.16 -21.43 17.53
CA ALA A 2 5.26 -21.59 16.56
C ALA A 2 4.87 -21.77 15.08
N LYS A 3 3.82 -22.55 14.75
CA LYS A 3 3.37 -22.72 13.35
C LYS A 3 2.78 -21.45 12.72
N LYS A 4 2.23 -20.53 13.51
CA LYS A 4 1.65 -19.28 13.00
C LYS A 4 2.71 -18.21 12.82
N GLU A 5 3.68 -18.14 13.74
CA GLU A 5 4.85 -17.25 13.62
C GLU A 5 5.62 -17.59 12.34
N ALA A 6 5.91 -18.87 12.08
CA ALA A 6 6.55 -19.30 10.83
C ALA A 6 5.85 -18.83 9.54
N ASN A 7 4.52 -18.59 9.55
CA ASN A 7 3.82 -18.03 8.40
C ASN A 7 4.05 -16.52 8.27
N THR A 8 4.06 -15.80 9.41
CA THR A 8 4.43 -14.39 9.49
C THR A 8 5.87 -14.19 9.02
N ASP A 9 6.83 -14.98 9.53
CA ASP A 9 8.22 -14.96 9.10
C ASP A 9 8.35 -15.06 7.57
N LEU A 10 7.69 -16.07 6.97
CA LEU A 10 7.74 -16.32 5.53
C LEU A 10 7.08 -15.18 4.73
N TRP A 11 6.03 -14.57 5.26
CA TRP A 11 5.40 -13.41 4.63
C TRP A 11 6.33 -12.19 4.67
N VAL A 12 6.94 -11.90 5.82
CA VAL A 12 7.92 -10.80 5.96
C VAL A 12 9.07 -10.98 5.00
N ALA A 13 9.65 -12.18 4.90
CA ALA A 13 10.71 -12.49 3.95
C ALA A 13 10.30 -12.17 2.50
N LYS A 14 9.11 -12.60 2.07
CA LYS A 14 8.58 -12.29 0.72
C LYS A 14 8.41 -10.79 0.49
N GLN A 15 7.98 -10.03 1.50
CA GLN A 15 7.85 -8.58 1.37
C GLN A 15 9.21 -7.89 1.23
N LEU A 16 10.22 -8.33 1.98
CA LEU A 16 11.59 -7.83 1.86
C LEU A 16 12.18 -8.14 0.46
N GLU A 17 11.98 -9.37 -0.04
CA GLU A 17 12.38 -9.77 -1.40
C GLU A 17 11.70 -8.90 -2.47
N ALA A 18 10.39 -8.68 -2.36
CA ALA A 18 9.63 -7.82 -3.27
C ALA A 18 10.15 -6.37 -3.29
N CYS A 19 10.66 -5.89 -2.15
CA CYS A 19 11.28 -4.57 -2.01
C CYS A 19 12.77 -4.53 -2.40
N LYS A 20 13.33 -5.65 -2.89
CA LYS A 20 14.76 -5.82 -3.22
C LYS A 20 15.68 -5.52 -2.04
N ILE A 21 15.23 -5.85 -0.83
CA ILE A 21 16.02 -5.72 0.40
C ILE A 21 16.69 -7.07 0.64
N SER A 22 18.02 -7.10 0.60
CA SER A 22 18.80 -8.29 0.98
C SER A 22 18.87 -8.37 2.51
N PHE A 23 18.55 -9.54 3.07
CA PHE A 23 18.49 -9.76 4.51
C PHE A 23 19.13 -11.09 4.89
N ASP A 24 19.52 -11.17 6.15
CA ASP A 24 19.92 -12.39 6.85
C ASP A 24 18.81 -12.79 7.83
N ALA A 25 18.49 -14.08 7.89
CA ALA A 25 17.55 -14.61 8.88
C ALA A 25 18.28 -15.05 10.15
N GLN A 26 17.65 -14.88 11.31
CA GLN A 26 18.15 -15.38 12.61
C GLN A 26 19.56 -14.85 12.95
N GLY A 27 19.77 -13.54 12.78
CA GLY A 27 21.06 -12.88 12.98
C GLY A 27 21.57 -12.15 11.75
N SER A 28 22.88 -11.96 11.65
CA SER A 28 23.52 -11.35 10.48
C SER A 28 24.84 -12.03 10.11
N ASN A 29 25.10 -12.08 8.80
CA ASN A 29 26.37 -12.52 8.21
C ASN A 29 27.39 -11.37 8.10
N ILE A 30 26.95 -10.12 8.30
CA ILE A 30 27.86 -8.98 8.37
C ILE A 30 28.62 -9.06 9.69
N LYS A 31 29.95 -9.21 9.60
CA LYS A 31 30.83 -9.48 10.74
C LYS A 31 30.54 -8.59 11.95
N GLU A 32 30.43 -7.28 11.75
CA GLU A 32 30.25 -6.35 12.86
C GLU A 32 28.88 -6.48 13.54
N LEU A 33 27.81 -6.67 12.77
CA LEU A 33 26.47 -6.94 13.30
C LEU A 33 26.42 -8.30 14.01
N ASN A 34 27.08 -9.31 13.46
CA ASN A 34 27.20 -10.63 14.08
C ASN A 34 27.90 -10.54 15.45
N GLU A 35 29.05 -9.88 15.52
CA GLU A 35 29.77 -9.68 16.79
C GLU A 35 28.92 -8.93 17.83
N ALA A 36 28.19 -7.88 17.42
CA ALA A 36 27.27 -7.17 18.30
C ALA A 36 26.19 -8.10 18.85
N LEU A 37 25.60 -8.94 18.00
CA LEU A 37 24.50 -9.84 18.37
C LEU A 37 24.93 -11.02 19.25
N LYS A 38 26.22 -11.36 19.36
CA LYS A 38 26.70 -12.48 20.20
C LYS A 38 26.41 -12.34 21.69
N THR A 39 26.09 -11.14 22.16
CA THR A 39 25.74 -10.85 23.55
C THR A 39 24.31 -10.34 23.72
N ALA A 40 23.51 -10.35 22.64
CA ALA A 40 22.18 -9.74 22.57
C ALA A 40 21.05 -10.70 22.99
N SER A 41 21.21 -11.51 24.04
CA SER A 41 20.12 -12.38 24.49
C SER A 41 18.95 -11.57 25.07
N LYS A 42 17.74 -11.73 24.53
CA LYS A 42 16.48 -11.13 25.06
C LYS A 42 16.26 -11.40 26.56
N ARG A 43 16.85 -12.47 27.10
CA ARG A 43 16.76 -12.87 28.51
C ARG A 43 17.91 -12.33 29.39
N GLY A 44 18.78 -11.49 28.85
CA GLY A 44 19.91 -10.90 29.58
C GLY A 44 20.99 -11.90 29.98
N THR A 45 21.10 -13.03 29.28
CA THR A 45 22.04 -14.11 29.63
C THR A 45 23.49 -13.89 29.17
N GLY A 46 23.75 -12.83 28.40
CA GLY A 46 25.04 -12.59 27.74
C GLY A 46 25.33 -13.53 26.56
N ASN A 47 24.40 -14.42 26.22
CA ASN A 47 24.47 -15.28 25.02
C ASN A 47 24.02 -14.54 23.76
N ALA A 48 24.15 -15.23 22.62
CA ALA A 48 23.74 -14.71 21.33
C ALA A 48 22.24 -14.40 21.26
N GLY A 49 21.95 -13.31 20.56
CA GLY A 49 20.63 -12.92 20.11
C GLY A 49 20.39 -13.32 18.67
N TYR A 50 19.13 -13.60 18.37
CA TYR A 50 18.66 -14.01 17.05
C TYR A 50 17.43 -13.15 16.72
N PRO A 51 17.63 -11.95 16.15
CA PRO A 51 16.54 -11.23 15.51
C PRO A 51 15.99 -12.06 14.35
N GLU A 52 14.68 -12.00 14.09
CA GLU A 52 14.10 -12.77 12.97
C GLU A 52 14.77 -12.41 11.64
N TYR A 53 14.91 -11.11 11.34
CA TYR A 53 15.66 -10.65 10.17
C TYR A 53 16.53 -9.43 10.46
N VAL A 54 17.70 -9.38 9.80
CA VAL A 54 18.59 -8.22 9.78
C VAL A 54 18.94 -7.89 8.34
N ALA A 55 18.84 -6.61 7.97
CA ALA A 55 19.21 -6.13 6.65
C ALA A 55 20.08 -4.88 6.74
N VAL A 56 20.96 -4.69 5.75
CA VAL A 56 21.67 -3.42 5.55
C VAL A 56 21.27 -2.84 4.22
N VAL A 57 20.67 -1.65 4.26
CA VAL A 57 20.23 -0.91 3.08
C VAL A 57 20.97 0.41 3.08
N ARG A 58 21.92 0.56 2.15
CA ARG A 58 22.90 1.66 2.14
C ARG A 58 23.69 1.67 3.47
N ASP A 59 23.58 2.73 4.25
CA ASP A 59 24.20 2.91 5.55
C ASP A 59 23.22 2.72 6.73
N PHE A 60 22.00 2.25 6.46
CA PHE A 60 20.98 1.94 7.46
C PHE A 60 20.93 0.46 7.77
N VAL A 61 20.77 0.13 9.05
CA VAL A 61 20.43 -1.23 9.50
C VAL A 61 18.94 -1.31 9.73
N LEU A 62 18.31 -2.35 9.21
CA LEU A 62 16.98 -2.78 9.59
C LEU A 62 17.13 -4.00 10.50
N VAL A 63 16.52 -3.96 11.67
CA VAL A 63 16.33 -5.14 12.50
C VAL A 63 14.84 -5.37 12.70
N ILE A 64 14.39 -6.55 12.33
CA ILE A 64 12.98 -6.88 12.25
C ILE A 64 12.70 -8.00 13.22
N GLU A 65 11.63 -7.80 14.00
CA GLU A 65 11.04 -8.83 14.82
C GLU A 65 9.57 -8.97 14.53
N ASP A 66 9.07 -10.20 14.55
CA ASP A 66 7.68 -10.47 14.22
C ASP A 66 6.94 -11.32 15.26
N LYS A 67 5.60 -11.22 15.24
CA LYS A 67 4.66 -11.98 16.07
C LYS A 67 3.43 -12.39 15.28
N ALA A 68 2.92 -13.58 15.51
CA ALA A 68 1.72 -14.04 14.79
C ALA A 68 0.42 -13.25 15.10
N SER A 69 0.38 -12.48 16.18
CA SER A 69 -0.87 -11.90 16.70
C SER A 69 -0.77 -10.39 16.87
N LEU A 70 -1.78 -9.65 16.40
CA LEU A 70 -1.82 -8.19 16.43
C LEU A 70 -1.82 -7.61 17.86
N ASP A 71 -2.36 -8.32 18.84
CA ASP A 71 -2.30 -7.92 20.26
C ASP A 71 -0.88 -8.00 20.84
N LYS A 72 0.06 -8.61 20.10
CA LYS A 72 1.48 -8.70 20.42
C LYS A 72 2.34 -7.72 19.62
N GLN A 73 1.73 -6.68 19.05
CA GLN A 73 2.49 -5.66 18.33
C GLN A 73 3.43 -4.88 19.26
N ILE A 74 2.90 -4.29 20.33
CA ILE A 74 3.65 -3.41 21.23
C ILE A 74 3.09 -3.48 22.64
N HIS A 75 3.97 -3.46 23.64
CA HIS A 75 3.62 -3.26 25.03
C HIS A 75 4.26 -1.96 25.55
N LEU A 76 3.43 -1.09 26.13
CA LEU A 76 3.86 0.18 26.72
C LEU A 76 3.75 0.10 28.24
N THR A 77 4.63 0.80 28.95
CA THR A 77 4.51 1.04 30.38
C THR A 77 3.35 2.01 30.67
N ASP A 78 2.99 2.16 31.95
CA ASP A 78 1.99 3.14 32.40
C ASP A 78 2.32 4.59 32.00
N SER A 79 3.61 4.90 31.78
CA SER A 79 4.08 6.21 31.32
C SER A 79 4.11 6.35 29.79
N GLY A 80 3.61 5.36 29.05
CA GLY A 80 3.50 5.40 27.59
C GLY A 80 4.79 5.15 26.81
N VAL A 81 5.84 4.63 27.45
CA VAL A 81 7.10 4.27 26.77
C VAL A 81 7.18 2.76 26.53
N ILE A 82 7.99 2.33 25.56
CA ILE A 82 8.17 0.91 25.25
C ILE A 82 8.69 0.18 26.48
N ALA A 83 7.95 -0.84 26.93
CA ALA A 83 8.35 -1.64 28.08
C ALA A 83 9.58 -2.49 27.76
N THR A 84 10.57 -2.48 28.65
CA THR A 84 11.87 -3.14 28.48
C THR A 84 12.11 -4.27 29.49
N ASP A 85 11.07 -4.69 30.21
CA ASP A 85 11.15 -5.91 31.01
C ASP A 85 11.22 -7.14 30.09
N THR A 86 11.83 -8.22 30.59
CA THR A 86 12.10 -9.43 29.81
C THR A 86 10.84 -10.01 29.15
N LYS A 87 9.68 -9.95 29.81
CA LYS A 87 8.45 -10.52 29.27
C LYS A 87 7.96 -9.68 28.09
N SER A 88 7.99 -8.36 28.22
CA SER A 88 7.67 -7.45 27.11
C SER A 88 8.60 -7.65 25.92
N ILE A 89 9.91 -7.72 26.17
CA ILE A 89 10.92 -7.94 25.13
C ILE A 89 10.73 -9.29 24.43
N THR A 90 10.29 -10.36 25.11
CA THR A 90 10.11 -11.66 24.45
C THR A 90 8.79 -11.79 23.71
N ASP A 91 7.74 -11.16 24.24
CA ASP A 91 6.37 -11.45 23.84
C ASP A 91 5.84 -10.48 22.77
N TYR A 92 6.46 -9.31 22.58
CA TYR A 92 5.96 -8.24 21.69
C TYR A 92 6.96 -7.84 20.62
N GLY A 93 6.49 -7.73 19.37
CA GLY A 93 7.35 -7.52 18.20
C GLY A 93 8.14 -6.21 18.25
N VAL A 94 7.48 -5.08 18.54
CA VAL A 94 8.15 -3.76 18.63
C VAL A 94 9.14 -3.71 19.79
N ASN A 95 8.81 -4.33 20.92
CA ASN A 95 9.68 -4.37 22.10
C ASN A 95 10.95 -5.20 21.82
N SER A 96 10.81 -6.36 21.19
CA SER A 96 11.95 -7.16 20.72
C SER A 96 12.82 -6.39 19.73
N ALA A 97 12.20 -5.77 18.72
CA ALA A 97 12.91 -5.04 17.68
C ALA A 97 13.70 -3.88 18.28
N TYR A 98 13.09 -3.14 19.21
CA TYR A 98 13.74 -2.06 19.93
C TYR A 98 14.95 -2.57 20.72
N PHE A 99 14.80 -3.68 21.44
CA PHE A 99 15.89 -4.31 22.20
C PHE A 99 17.10 -4.60 21.31
N TYR A 100 16.90 -5.23 20.15
CA TYR A 100 18.00 -5.50 19.24
C TYR A 100 18.53 -4.25 18.56
N GLY A 101 17.66 -3.32 18.16
CA GLY A 101 18.07 -2.08 17.50
C GLY A 101 18.98 -1.25 18.41
N LYS A 102 18.60 -1.15 19.69
CA LYS A 102 19.42 -0.51 20.73
C LYS A 102 20.76 -1.22 20.88
N HIS A 103 20.75 -2.56 20.98
CA HIS A 103 21.98 -3.33 21.17
C HIS A 103 22.94 -3.17 19.98
N ILE A 104 22.43 -3.17 18.74
CA ILE A 104 23.21 -2.91 17.52
C ILE A 104 23.77 -1.49 17.54
N ALA A 105 22.94 -0.48 17.82
CA ALA A 105 23.37 0.92 17.84
C ALA A 105 24.48 1.17 18.88
N GLN A 106 24.45 0.48 20.02
CA GLN A 106 25.45 0.63 21.09
C GLN A 106 26.74 -0.16 20.83
N ASN A 107 26.64 -1.35 20.24
CA ASN A 107 27.75 -2.31 20.19
C ASN A 107 28.33 -2.52 18.77
N SER A 108 27.95 -1.68 17.80
CA SER A 108 28.52 -1.67 16.45
C SER A 108 28.78 -0.24 15.94
N ALA A 109 29.48 -0.10 14.82
CA ALA A 109 29.65 1.16 14.11
C ALA A 109 28.37 1.62 13.38
N PHE A 110 27.36 0.76 13.24
CA PHE A 110 26.09 1.14 12.65
C PHE A 110 25.26 1.95 13.64
N LYS A 111 25.22 3.27 13.43
CA LYS A 111 24.44 4.20 14.27
C LYS A 111 23.08 4.59 13.69
N LYS A 112 22.81 4.18 12.45
CA LYS A 112 21.54 4.44 11.75
C LYS A 112 20.68 3.18 11.75
N VAL A 113 19.87 3.01 12.79
CA VAL A 113 19.13 1.76 13.01
C VAL A 113 17.63 2.00 13.00
N PHE A 114 16.94 1.29 12.12
CA PHE A 114 15.49 1.12 12.19
C PHE A 114 15.17 -0.22 12.83
N ALA A 115 14.39 -0.18 13.90
CA ALA A 115 13.82 -1.35 14.55
C ALA A 115 12.36 -1.50 14.13
N LEU A 116 11.99 -2.62 13.52
CA LEU A 116 10.64 -2.85 13.01
C LEU A 116 9.98 -3.99 13.77
N GLY A 117 8.88 -3.68 14.46
CA GLY A 117 7.98 -4.69 14.99
C GLY A 117 6.89 -5.00 13.98
N VAL A 118 6.74 -6.27 13.64
CA VAL A 118 5.70 -6.76 12.74
C VAL A 118 4.76 -7.68 13.51
N SER A 119 3.47 -7.64 13.24
CA SER A 119 2.58 -8.70 13.70
C SER A 119 1.45 -9.01 12.75
N GLY A 120 0.89 -10.21 12.87
CA GLY A 120 -0.27 -10.66 12.08
C GLY A 120 0.11 -11.52 10.88
N ASP A 121 -0.66 -11.41 9.79
CA ASP A 121 -0.49 -12.17 8.55
C ASP A 121 -0.71 -11.30 7.31
N GLU A 122 -0.58 -11.89 6.12
CA GLU A 122 -0.74 -11.20 4.82
C GLU A 122 -2.06 -10.41 4.67
N LYS A 123 -3.11 -10.77 5.41
CA LYS A 123 -4.42 -10.11 5.31
C LYS A 123 -4.62 -9.06 6.39
N HIS A 124 -4.11 -9.30 7.59
CA HIS A 124 -4.23 -8.40 8.72
C HIS A 124 -2.89 -8.32 9.44
N HIS A 125 -2.11 -7.29 9.14
CA HIS A 125 -0.81 -7.04 9.77
C HIS A 125 -0.70 -5.64 10.36
N ALA A 126 0.32 -5.46 11.20
CA ALA A 126 0.79 -4.16 11.63
C ALA A 126 2.32 -4.12 11.48
N ILE A 127 2.86 -3.04 10.93
CA ILE A 127 4.31 -2.80 10.86
C ILE A 127 4.58 -1.46 11.52
N THR A 128 5.26 -1.50 12.67
CA THR A 128 5.60 -0.32 13.46
C THR A 128 7.11 -0.11 13.44
N PRO A 129 7.59 0.90 12.70
CA PRO A 129 9.00 1.26 12.68
C PRO A 129 9.38 2.22 13.81
N LEU A 130 10.56 2.00 14.37
CA LEU A 130 11.25 2.90 15.28
C LEU A 130 12.56 3.32 14.65
N TRP A 131 12.91 4.60 14.81
CA TRP A 131 14.30 5.03 14.70
C TRP A 131 14.96 4.89 16.08
N VAL A 132 16.13 4.26 16.15
CA VAL A 132 16.85 4.01 17.40
C VAL A 132 18.23 4.66 17.35
N ASP A 133 18.57 5.41 18.39
CA ASP A 133 19.90 5.99 18.57
C ASP A 133 20.77 5.17 19.55
N ASP A 134 22.03 5.56 19.70
CA ASP A 134 23.01 4.88 20.56
C ASP A 134 22.93 5.30 22.04
N ARG A 135 22.00 6.18 22.41
CA ARG A 135 21.80 6.75 23.76
C ARG A 135 20.50 6.30 24.43
N GLU A 136 19.99 5.15 24.02
CA GLU A 136 18.72 4.59 24.49
C GLU A 136 17.47 5.42 24.11
N GLY A 137 17.63 6.40 23.22
CA GLY A 137 16.55 7.13 22.61
C GLY A 137 15.94 6.34 21.46
N TYR A 138 14.62 6.48 21.32
CA TYR A 138 13.94 6.04 20.11
C TYR A 138 12.88 7.07 19.69
N LYS A 139 12.61 7.11 18.40
CA LYS A 139 11.48 7.83 17.82
C LYS A 139 10.55 6.81 17.17
N ARG A 140 9.32 6.73 17.67
CA ARG A 140 8.28 5.95 16.99
C ARG A 140 7.88 6.70 15.72
N LEU A 141 8.01 6.02 14.59
CA LEU A 141 7.60 6.55 13.29
C LEU A 141 6.18 6.06 13.00
N PRO A 142 5.42 6.72 12.11
CA PRO A 142 4.06 6.28 11.86
C PRO A 142 4.07 4.90 11.18
N ASP A 143 3.10 4.06 11.56
CA ASP A 143 2.96 2.70 11.07
C ASP A 143 2.86 2.67 9.52
N ILE A 144 3.28 1.55 8.93
CA ILE A 144 3.35 1.35 7.47
C ILE A 144 2.66 0.06 7.06
N GLU A 145 2.24 0.00 5.80
CA GLU A 145 1.63 -1.18 5.20
C GLU A 145 2.61 -2.10 4.47
N SER A 146 3.79 -1.59 4.11
CA SER A 146 4.80 -2.35 3.39
C SER A 146 6.22 -1.84 3.63
N PHE A 147 7.21 -2.67 3.29
CA PHE A 147 8.64 -2.35 3.44
C PHE A 147 9.20 -1.46 2.33
N VAL A 148 8.36 -0.98 1.41
CA VAL A 148 8.78 -0.12 0.29
C VAL A 148 9.59 1.09 0.75
N SER A 149 9.19 1.70 1.87
CA SER A 149 9.86 2.88 2.44
C SER A 149 11.32 2.59 2.81
N PHE A 150 11.65 1.31 3.05
CA PHE A 150 12.99 0.84 3.40
C PHE A 150 13.75 0.23 2.21
N SER A 151 13.21 0.30 1.00
CA SER A 151 13.94 -0.13 -0.20
C SER A 151 15.17 0.76 -0.46
N PRO A 152 16.17 0.27 -1.22
CA PRO A 152 17.36 1.06 -1.54
C PRO A 152 17.08 2.43 -2.18
N SER A 153 15.96 2.61 -2.90
CA SER A 153 15.61 3.89 -3.50
C SER A 153 14.98 4.87 -2.52
N ASN A 154 14.25 4.40 -1.50
CA ASN A 154 13.34 5.24 -0.71
C ASN A 154 13.85 5.51 0.71
N ILE A 155 14.71 4.65 1.26
CA ILE A 155 15.10 4.70 2.69
C ILE A 155 15.74 6.02 3.10
N GLN A 156 16.52 6.66 2.22
CA GLN A 156 17.16 7.94 2.50
C GLN A 156 16.12 9.06 2.68
N GLU A 157 15.07 9.05 1.86
CA GLU A 157 14.01 10.03 1.95
C GLU A 157 13.14 9.79 3.18
N TYR A 158 12.77 8.53 3.43
CA TYR A 158 12.02 8.15 4.63
C TYR A 158 12.75 8.61 5.90
N TYR A 159 14.06 8.43 5.95
CA TYR A 159 14.91 8.94 7.02
C TYR A 159 14.85 10.47 7.13
N THR A 160 15.10 11.17 6.02
CA THR A 160 15.12 12.65 5.99
C THR A 160 13.78 13.23 6.46
N ARG A 161 12.68 12.68 5.97
CA ARG A 161 11.33 13.15 6.29
C ARG A 161 10.89 12.82 7.71
N TYR A 162 10.96 11.54 8.10
CA TYR A 162 10.33 11.10 9.34
C TYR A 162 11.29 11.09 10.52
N VAL A 163 12.60 10.98 10.30
CA VAL A 163 13.59 11.03 11.37
C VAL A 163 14.12 12.44 11.56
N LEU A 164 14.64 13.08 10.50
CA LEU A 164 15.17 14.44 10.57
C LEU A 164 14.09 15.52 10.60
N GLU A 165 12.83 15.18 10.27
CA GLU A 165 11.71 16.14 10.17
C GLU A 165 11.95 17.25 9.15
N GLU A 166 12.78 16.96 8.14
CA GLU A 166 12.99 17.87 7.03
C GLU A 166 11.86 17.69 6.01
N ALA A 167 11.35 18.81 5.49
CA ALA A 167 10.40 18.78 4.40
C ALA A 167 11.10 18.18 3.17
N THR A 168 10.60 17.05 2.67
CA THR A 168 11.03 16.49 1.39
C THR A 168 10.04 16.91 0.30
N ASP A 169 10.55 17.35 -0.85
CA ASP A 169 9.74 17.83 -1.99
C ASP A 169 8.98 16.70 -2.74
N ILE A 170 8.91 15.49 -2.16
CA ILE A 170 8.44 14.26 -2.81
C ILE A 170 7.09 13.79 -2.25
N GLU A 171 6.37 14.67 -1.56
CA GLU A 171 4.92 14.67 -1.72
C GLU A 171 4.60 15.48 -2.96
N LYS A 172 3.97 14.86 -3.97
CA LYS A 172 3.22 15.68 -4.92
C LYS A 172 2.22 16.48 -4.10
N THR A 173 2.46 17.77 -3.99
CA THR A 173 1.49 18.69 -3.39
C THR A 173 0.15 18.47 -4.09
N THR A 174 -0.97 18.76 -3.41
CA THR A 174 -2.29 18.74 -4.05
C THR A 174 -2.25 19.45 -5.40
N GLU A 175 -1.57 20.60 -5.49
CA GLU A 175 -1.34 21.32 -6.75
C GLU A 175 -0.69 20.50 -7.86
N GLN A 176 0.32 19.67 -7.55
CA GLN A 176 0.96 18.82 -8.54
C GLN A 176 0.02 17.68 -9.00
N ILE A 177 -0.82 17.16 -8.10
CA ILE A 177 -1.87 16.18 -8.46
C ILE A 177 -2.91 16.85 -9.38
N LEU A 178 -3.38 18.05 -9.04
CA LEU A 178 -4.30 18.84 -9.86
C LEU A 178 -3.70 19.08 -11.26
N LYS A 179 -2.42 19.47 -11.32
CA LYS A 179 -1.70 19.74 -12.55
C LYS A 179 -1.56 18.49 -13.42
N ASP A 180 -1.22 17.35 -12.83
CA ASP A 180 -1.07 16.10 -13.58
C ASP A 180 -2.42 15.60 -14.09
N ALA A 181 -3.50 15.73 -13.31
CA ALA A 181 -4.86 15.40 -13.74
C ALA A 181 -5.31 16.29 -14.90
N ALA A 182 -5.11 17.61 -14.80
CA ALA A 182 -5.41 18.56 -15.88
C ALA A 182 -4.58 18.27 -17.14
N THR A 183 -3.30 17.98 -16.99
CA THR A 183 -2.41 17.63 -18.10
C THR A 183 -2.87 16.35 -18.79
N LEU A 184 -3.19 15.30 -18.03
CA LEU A 184 -3.70 14.05 -18.59
C LEU A 184 -5.05 14.24 -19.29
N HIS A 185 -5.93 15.06 -18.71
CA HIS A 185 -7.22 15.40 -19.32
C HIS A 185 -7.01 16.04 -20.72
N GLU A 186 -6.08 16.97 -20.83
CA GLU A 186 -5.73 17.63 -22.08
C GLU A 186 -5.05 16.69 -23.08
N TYR A 187 -4.21 15.77 -22.61
CA TYR A 187 -3.61 14.73 -23.46
C TYR A 187 -4.66 13.77 -24.03
N LEU A 188 -5.60 13.31 -23.21
CA LEU A 188 -6.70 12.45 -23.64
C LEU A 188 -7.61 13.14 -24.68
N ARG A 189 -7.81 14.45 -24.53
CA ARG A 189 -8.51 15.29 -25.51
C ARG A 189 -7.72 15.42 -26.81
N THR A 190 -6.45 15.80 -26.72
CA THR A 190 -5.61 16.17 -27.86
C THR A 190 -5.18 14.97 -28.69
N TYR A 191 -4.63 13.94 -28.05
CA TYR A 191 -4.06 12.78 -28.73
C TYR A 191 -5.06 11.63 -28.86
N GLY A 192 -6.00 11.50 -27.92
CA GLY A 192 -7.02 10.45 -27.93
C GLY A 192 -8.31 10.87 -28.62
N THR A 193 -8.61 12.18 -28.66
CA THR A 193 -9.90 12.72 -29.15
C THR A 193 -11.09 12.07 -28.45
N LEU A 194 -10.90 11.78 -27.15
CA LEU A 194 -11.90 11.13 -26.33
C LEU A 194 -12.97 12.13 -25.90
N LYS A 195 -14.21 11.66 -25.89
CA LYS A 195 -15.32 12.38 -25.26
C LYS A 195 -15.13 12.36 -23.75
N ASP A 196 -15.66 13.36 -23.05
CA ASP A 196 -15.48 13.49 -21.60
C ASP A 196 -15.98 12.27 -20.81
N GLN A 197 -17.01 11.58 -21.30
CA GLN A 197 -17.51 10.33 -20.72
C GLN A 197 -16.55 9.12 -20.89
N ASP A 198 -15.70 9.12 -21.92
CA ASP A 198 -14.81 8.00 -22.25
C ASP A 198 -13.44 8.14 -21.56
N LYS A 199 -13.04 9.37 -21.22
CA LYS A 199 -11.76 9.67 -20.57
C LYS A 199 -11.57 8.92 -19.25
N PRO A 200 -12.54 8.87 -18.32
CA PRO A 200 -12.37 8.17 -17.04
C PRO A 200 -12.24 6.66 -17.20
N LEU A 201 -12.93 6.09 -18.19
CA LEU A 201 -12.85 4.65 -18.50
C LEU A 201 -11.45 4.25 -18.98
N VAL A 202 -10.84 5.07 -19.83
CA VAL A 202 -9.46 4.83 -20.29
C VAL A 202 -8.46 4.92 -19.14
N VAL A 203 -8.58 5.94 -18.28
CA VAL A 203 -7.71 6.09 -17.11
C VAL A 203 -7.87 4.93 -16.13
N ALA A 204 -9.11 4.60 -15.76
CA ALA A 204 -9.39 3.50 -14.84
C ALA A 204 -8.92 2.15 -15.37
N GLY A 205 -9.13 1.88 -16.67
CA GLY A 205 -8.66 0.66 -17.32
C GLY A 205 -7.14 0.52 -17.30
N ILE A 206 -6.41 1.60 -17.56
CA ILE A 206 -4.94 1.60 -17.49
C ILE A 206 -4.46 1.36 -16.06
N LEU A 207 -5.05 2.03 -15.06
CA LEU A 207 -4.66 1.84 -13.65
C LEU A 207 -4.90 0.40 -13.19
N LEU A 208 -6.03 -0.21 -13.58
CA LEU A 208 -6.32 -1.64 -13.32
C LEU A 208 -5.30 -2.57 -13.99
N ALA A 209 -4.86 -2.24 -15.20
CA ALA A 209 -3.84 -3.01 -15.91
C ALA A 209 -2.45 -2.89 -15.26
N LEU A 210 -2.07 -1.69 -14.78
CA LEU A 210 -0.80 -1.45 -14.11
C LEU A 210 -0.67 -2.26 -12.81
N ASP A 211 -1.76 -2.55 -12.13
CA ASP A 211 -1.77 -3.38 -10.92
C ASP A 211 -1.30 -4.83 -11.17
N GLU A 212 -1.40 -5.32 -12.42
CA GLU A 212 -0.90 -6.65 -12.80
C GLU A 212 0.62 -6.69 -13.08
N ILE A 213 1.34 -5.55 -13.01
CA ILE A 213 2.81 -5.53 -13.15
C ILE A 213 3.47 -6.41 -12.08
N ASP A 214 2.98 -6.34 -10.84
CA ASP A 214 3.59 -7.04 -9.70
C ASP A 214 3.40 -8.54 -9.74
N TYR A 215 2.34 -8.96 -10.41
CA TYR A 215 2.02 -10.36 -10.59
C TYR A 215 2.52 -10.92 -11.93
N GLY A 216 3.24 -10.11 -12.70
CA GLY A 216 3.74 -10.47 -14.04
C GLY A 216 2.65 -10.61 -15.11
N GLY A 217 1.41 -10.21 -14.81
CA GLY A 217 0.28 -10.24 -15.74
C GLY A 217 0.26 -9.09 -16.75
N PHE A 218 1.06 -8.05 -16.51
CA PHE A 218 1.24 -6.93 -17.43
C PHE A 218 2.68 -6.44 -17.45
N ARG A 219 3.13 -5.97 -18.63
CA ARG A 219 4.40 -5.27 -18.78
C ARG A 219 4.23 -4.09 -19.71
N MET A 220 4.70 -2.91 -19.31
CA MET A 220 4.54 -1.70 -20.14
C MET A 220 5.31 -1.78 -21.46
N ASP A 221 6.45 -2.49 -21.48
CA ASP A 221 7.24 -2.72 -22.69
C ASP A 221 6.51 -3.57 -23.74
N SER A 222 5.45 -4.30 -23.33
CA SER A 222 4.59 -5.02 -24.25
C SER A 222 3.71 -4.11 -25.11
N LEU A 223 3.52 -2.84 -24.73
CA LEU A 223 2.80 -1.87 -25.55
C LEU A 223 3.73 -1.39 -26.67
N THR A 224 3.49 -1.89 -27.89
CA THR A 224 4.39 -1.76 -29.04
C THR A 224 3.73 -1.05 -30.21
N GLY A 225 2.42 -0.78 -30.15
CA GLY A 225 1.66 -0.26 -31.28
C GLY A 225 1.43 -1.28 -32.40
N ASP A 226 1.43 -2.57 -32.07
CA ASP A 226 1.03 -3.62 -33.02
C ASP A 226 -0.41 -3.38 -33.49
N GLN A 227 -0.67 -3.56 -34.78
CA GLN A 227 -1.99 -3.34 -35.38
C GLN A 227 -2.77 -4.65 -35.58
N LEU A 228 -2.13 -5.80 -35.38
CA LEU A 228 -2.76 -7.11 -35.50
C LEU A 228 -3.86 -7.27 -34.44
N PRO A 229 -5.10 -7.62 -34.83
CA PRO A 229 -6.18 -7.86 -33.88
C PRO A 229 -5.78 -8.91 -32.83
N GLY A 230 -6.00 -8.61 -31.55
CA GLY A 230 -5.59 -9.44 -30.42
C GLY A 230 -4.22 -9.08 -29.83
N ASN A 231 -3.40 -8.30 -30.57
CA ASN A 231 -2.09 -7.86 -30.13
C ASN A 231 -1.96 -6.33 -30.01
N ARG A 232 -3.03 -5.58 -30.28
CA ARG A 232 -3.02 -4.13 -30.12
C ARG A 232 -2.78 -3.75 -28.66
N ASP A 233 -2.30 -2.55 -28.43
CA ASP A 233 -2.04 -2.06 -27.09
C ASP A 233 -3.32 -2.10 -26.22
N GLY A 234 -4.47 -1.79 -26.81
CA GLY A 234 -5.79 -1.94 -26.20
C GLY A 234 -6.17 -3.39 -25.85
N ASP A 235 -5.79 -4.36 -26.70
CA ASP A 235 -6.03 -5.79 -26.44
C ASP A 235 -5.19 -6.28 -25.26
N LYS A 236 -3.93 -5.85 -25.20
CA LYS A 236 -2.99 -6.17 -24.10
C LYS A 236 -3.48 -5.59 -22.77
N LEU A 237 -3.90 -4.32 -22.77
CA LEU A 237 -4.49 -3.68 -21.59
C LEU A 237 -5.79 -4.39 -21.16
N MET A 238 -6.67 -4.71 -22.10
CA MET A 238 -7.92 -5.44 -21.79
C MET A 238 -7.65 -6.81 -21.18
N ASN A 239 -6.63 -7.51 -21.66
CA ASN A 239 -6.24 -8.79 -21.07
C ASN A 239 -5.74 -8.64 -19.64
N ALA A 240 -4.92 -7.62 -19.35
CA ALA A 240 -4.47 -7.32 -17.99
C ALA A 240 -5.65 -6.97 -17.06
N ILE A 241 -6.60 -6.15 -17.51
CA ILE A 241 -7.82 -5.82 -16.75
C ILE A 241 -8.62 -7.09 -16.42
N ARG A 242 -8.81 -7.98 -17.41
CA ARG A 242 -9.50 -9.27 -17.19
C ARG A 242 -8.81 -10.13 -16.15
N THR A 243 -7.48 -10.23 -16.21
CA THR A 243 -6.68 -10.97 -15.23
C THR A 243 -6.86 -10.37 -13.84
N ARG A 244 -6.80 -9.03 -13.73
CA ARG A 244 -6.99 -8.32 -12.47
C ARG A 244 -8.36 -8.59 -11.84
N LEU A 245 -9.44 -8.43 -12.61
CA LEU A 245 -10.81 -8.67 -12.13
C LEU A 245 -11.03 -10.13 -11.70
N THR A 246 -10.38 -11.06 -12.40
CA THR A 246 -10.43 -12.49 -12.04
C THR A 246 -9.69 -12.74 -10.73
N ARG A 247 -8.52 -12.11 -10.53
CA ARG A 247 -7.75 -12.18 -9.27
C ARG A 247 -8.52 -11.58 -8.09
N SER A 248 -9.29 -10.52 -8.33
CA SER A 248 -10.12 -9.85 -7.33
C SER A 248 -11.43 -10.58 -7.00
N ASN A 249 -11.67 -11.80 -7.51
CA ASN A 249 -12.90 -12.58 -7.27
C ASN A 249 -14.19 -11.82 -7.58
N VAL A 250 -14.20 -11.00 -8.63
CA VAL A 250 -15.37 -10.18 -9.00
C VAL A 250 -16.49 -11.05 -9.57
N GLY A 251 -17.39 -11.51 -8.69
CA GLY A 251 -18.72 -12.07 -8.97
C GLY A 251 -18.81 -13.22 -10.00
N PRO A 252 -20.03 -13.68 -10.33
CA PRO A 252 -20.25 -14.62 -11.44
C PRO A 252 -19.79 -14.01 -12.77
N ASP A 253 -19.37 -14.83 -13.74
CA ASP A 253 -18.79 -14.37 -15.01
C ASP A 253 -19.62 -13.29 -15.73
N ALA A 254 -20.95 -13.36 -15.66
CA ALA A 254 -21.85 -12.36 -16.25
C ALA A 254 -21.66 -10.93 -15.71
N LYS A 255 -21.28 -10.76 -14.43
CA LYS A 255 -20.96 -9.43 -13.86
C LYS A 255 -19.61 -8.93 -14.35
N LYS A 256 -18.63 -9.84 -14.44
CA LYS A 256 -17.29 -9.53 -14.95
C LYS A 256 -17.35 -9.10 -16.41
N ASP A 257 -18.11 -9.81 -17.24
CA ASP A 257 -18.28 -9.51 -18.66
C ASP A 257 -18.93 -8.15 -18.88
N LYS A 258 -19.92 -7.79 -18.04
CA LYS A 258 -20.53 -6.46 -18.06
C LYS A 258 -19.50 -5.37 -17.73
N LEU A 259 -18.69 -5.55 -16.68
CA LEU A 259 -17.64 -4.59 -16.33
C LEU A 259 -16.58 -4.46 -17.42
N LEU A 260 -16.16 -5.57 -18.02
CA LEU A 260 -15.19 -5.57 -19.13
C LEU A 260 -15.73 -4.82 -20.35
N SER A 261 -17.04 -4.86 -20.61
CA SER A 261 -17.66 -4.16 -21.74
C SER A 261 -17.54 -2.64 -21.65
N GLU A 262 -17.49 -2.08 -20.44
CA GLU A 262 -17.30 -0.64 -20.21
C GLU A 262 -15.91 -0.17 -20.67
N PHE A 263 -14.90 -1.04 -20.59
CA PHE A 263 -13.53 -0.73 -21.04
C PHE A 263 -13.30 -0.96 -22.53
N SER A 264 -14.32 -1.35 -23.29
CA SER A 264 -14.21 -1.69 -24.73
C SER A 264 -13.64 -0.55 -25.59
N ILE A 265 -13.71 0.70 -25.11
CA ILE A 265 -13.09 1.86 -25.75
C ILE A 265 -11.58 1.69 -25.96
N LEU A 266 -10.90 0.97 -25.07
CA LEU A 266 -9.46 0.67 -25.19
C LEU A 266 -9.16 -0.12 -26.46
N GLN A 267 -10.05 -1.02 -26.88
CA GLN A 267 -9.87 -1.87 -28.06
C GLN A 267 -10.48 -1.26 -29.33
N THR A 268 -11.63 -0.61 -29.18
CA THR A 268 -12.44 -0.12 -30.31
C THR A 268 -11.98 1.23 -30.84
N SER A 269 -11.32 2.05 -30.02
CA SER A 269 -10.79 3.33 -30.48
C SER A 269 -9.53 3.12 -31.32
N PHE A 270 -9.67 3.37 -32.61
CA PHE A 270 -8.56 3.36 -33.57
C PHE A 270 -7.45 4.34 -33.18
N ARG A 271 -7.81 5.59 -32.83
CA ARG A 271 -6.83 6.63 -32.44
C ARG A 271 -5.99 6.25 -31.23
N LEU A 272 -6.56 5.49 -30.29
CA LEU A 272 -5.84 5.05 -29.09
C LEU A 272 -4.79 3.98 -29.40
N ASN A 273 -5.01 3.19 -30.45
CA ASN A 273 -4.19 2.02 -30.79
C ASN A 273 -3.19 2.29 -31.92
N GLU A 274 -3.29 3.40 -32.63
CA GLU A 274 -2.33 3.80 -33.66
C GLU A 274 -1.22 4.68 -33.10
N THR A 275 -0.04 4.57 -33.71
CA THR A 275 1.08 5.47 -33.42
C THR A 275 0.70 6.89 -33.77
N ASN A 276 0.80 7.80 -32.81
CA ASN A 276 0.62 9.21 -33.04
C ASN A 276 1.98 9.84 -33.40
N ASP A 277 2.05 10.58 -34.51
CA ASP A 277 3.30 11.16 -35.02
C ASP A 277 3.98 12.11 -34.03
N VAL A 278 3.20 12.82 -33.21
CA VAL A 278 3.73 13.76 -32.19
C VAL A 278 4.30 12.99 -31.00
N LEU A 279 3.65 11.91 -30.59
CA LEU A 279 4.07 11.09 -29.44
C LEU A 279 5.17 10.08 -29.80
N GLY A 280 5.30 9.72 -31.07
CA GLY A 280 6.19 8.64 -31.55
C GLY A 280 5.81 7.24 -31.04
N LYS A 281 4.62 7.11 -30.45
CA LYS A 281 4.06 5.88 -29.87
C LYS A 281 2.53 5.95 -29.86
N THR A 282 1.87 4.86 -29.50
CA THR A 282 0.41 4.90 -29.33
C THR A 282 0.02 5.80 -28.17
N PRO A 283 -1.13 6.50 -28.24
CA PRO A 283 -1.65 7.24 -27.09
C PRO A 283 -1.82 6.34 -25.86
N LEU A 284 -2.25 5.08 -26.01
CA LEU A 284 -2.35 4.15 -24.89
C LEU A 284 -1.02 3.91 -24.20
N LYS A 285 0.07 3.71 -24.95
CA LYS A 285 1.41 3.57 -24.36
C LYS A 285 1.81 4.84 -23.61
N TYR A 286 1.62 5.99 -24.23
CA TYR A 286 1.96 7.29 -23.62
C TYR A 286 1.19 7.54 -22.33
N TYR A 287 -0.13 7.29 -22.31
CA TYR A 287 -0.95 7.44 -21.10
C TYR A 287 -0.57 6.42 -20.03
N THR A 288 -0.22 5.19 -20.42
CA THR A 288 0.25 4.16 -19.50
C THR A 288 1.55 4.56 -18.83
N GLU A 289 2.53 5.06 -19.59
CA GLU A 289 3.79 5.58 -19.04
C GLU A 289 3.54 6.78 -18.12
N PHE A 290 2.69 7.73 -18.55
CA PHE A 290 2.35 8.90 -17.74
C PHE A 290 1.70 8.50 -16.42
N LEU A 291 0.66 7.67 -16.46
CA LEU A 291 -0.03 7.18 -15.26
C LEU A 291 0.92 6.34 -14.41
N TYR A 292 1.81 5.55 -15.00
CA TYR A 292 2.79 4.80 -14.23
C TYR A 292 3.73 5.71 -13.42
N GLU A 293 4.36 6.67 -14.10
CA GLU A 293 5.34 7.58 -13.49
C GLU A 293 4.70 8.58 -12.52
N HIS A 294 3.57 9.14 -12.91
CA HIS A 294 2.98 10.26 -12.17
C HIS A 294 1.94 9.84 -11.12
N VAL A 295 1.33 8.67 -11.27
CA VAL A 295 0.20 8.25 -10.45
C VAL A 295 0.53 6.93 -9.75
N PHE A 296 0.75 5.86 -10.51
CA PHE A 296 0.92 4.50 -10.00
C PHE A 296 2.13 4.32 -9.07
N LYS A 297 3.32 4.84 -9.42
CA LYS A 297 4.48 4.78 -8.52
C LYS A 297 4.21 5.50 -7.21
N ASN A 298 3.61 6.68 -7.25
CA ASN A 298 3.32 7.46 -6.03
C ASN A 298 2.26 6.77 -5.16
N ILE A 299 1.23 6.18 -5.78
CA ILE A 299 0.21 5.37 -5.09
C ILE A 299 0.85 4.17 -4.38
N LYS A 300 1.70 3.42 -5.08
CA LYS A 300 2.27 2.18 -4.56
C LYS A 300 3.31 2.44 -3.45
N TYR A 301 3.87 3.64 -3.41
CA TYR A 301 5.01 3.96 -2.56
C TYR A 301 4.72 4.99 -1.45
N GLN A 302 3.46 5.43 -1.27
CA GLN A 302 3.04 6.36 -0.21
C GLN A 302 2.03 5.76 0.77
N LYS A 303 2.03 6.26 2.01
CA LYS A 303 1.30 5.73 3.19
C LYS A 303 -0.23 5.72 3.08
N THR A 304 -0.83 6.43 2.13
CA THR A 304 -2.28 6.59 1.97
C THR A 304 -2.68 6.44 0.49
N SER A 305 -2.42 5.26 -0.05
CA SER A 305 -2.67 4.91 -1.46
C SER A 305 -4.14 5.04 -1.88
N GLU A 306 -5.10 4.77 -0.98
CA GLU A 306 -6.53 4.92 -1.24
C GLU A 306 -6.99 6.39 -1.36
N ASP A 307 -6.45 7.29 -0.53
CA ASP A 307 -6.79 8.72 -0.58
C ASP A 307 -6.21 9.38 -1.85
N PHE A 308 -5.06 8.90 -2.35
CA PHE A 308 -4.47 9.42 -3.59
C PHE A 308 -5.28 9.04 -4.84
N ILE A 309 -5.70 7.77 -4.99
CA ILE A 309 -6.54 7.35 -6.12
C ILE A 309 -7.89 8.06 -6.06
N GLY A 310 -8.52 8.10 -4.89
CA GLY A 310 -9.78 8.80 -4.69
C GLY A 310 -9.71 10.28 -5.03
N ARG A 311 -8.63 10.97 -4.62
CA ARG A 311 -8.40 12.39 -4.94
C ARG A 311 -8.02 12.62 -6.40
N PHE A 312 -7.10 11.86 -6.97
CA PHE A 312 -6.74 11.98 -8.39
C PHE A 312 -7.94 11.70 -9.28
N TYR A 313 -8.71 10.65 -8.97
CA TYR A 313 -9.92 10.31 -9.72
C TYR A 313 -11.02 11.34 -9.52
N GLY A 314 -11.32 11.73 -8.28
CA GLY A 314 -12.33 12.76 -7.98
C GLY A 314 -12.01 14.09 -8.68
N GLU A 315 -10.74 14.49 -8.69
CA GLU A 315 -10.31 15.68 -9.40
C GLU A 315 -10.33 15.49 -10.92
N PHE A 316 -9.87 14.36 -11.43
CA PHE A 316 -9.93 14.06 -12.87
C PHE A 316 -11.38 14.13 -13.40
N MET A 317 -12.34 13.70 -12.58
CA MET A 317 -13.77 13.80 -12.88
C MET A 317 -14.27 15.26 -12.85
N SER A 318 -13.71 16.14 -12.01
CA SER A 318 -14.08 17.57 -11.95
C SER A 318 -13.91 18.26 -13.33
N TYR A 319 -12.86 17.89 -14.07
CA TYR A 319 -12.58 18.41 -15.40
C TYR A 319 -13.50 17.86 -16.50
N SER A 320 -14.21 16.76 -16.26
CA SER A 320 -15.08 16.10 -17.25
C SER A 320 -16.52 16.63 -17.26
N GLY A 321 -16.84 17.65 -16.45
CA GLY A 321 -18.08 18.42 -16.52
C GLY A 321 -19.37 17.65 -16.21
N GLY A 322 -19.29 16.47 -15.59
CA GLY A 322 -20.46 15.65 -15.25
C GLY A 322 -20.39 15.12 -13.82
N ASP A 323 -21.54 15.07 -13.15
CA ASP A 323 -21.74 14.70 -11.74
C ASP A 323 -21.41 13.22 -11.39
N GLY A 324 -20.44 12.57 -12.07
CA GLY A 324 -20.09 11.15 -11.86
C GLY A 324 -21.21 10.14 -12.21
N GLN A 325 -22.43 10.63 -12.50
CA GLN A 325 -23.63 9.83 -12.70
C GLN A 325 -23.54 8.88 -13.89
N THR A 326 -22.80 9.22 -14.94
CA THR A 326 -22.73 8.42 -16.17
C THR A 326 -22.07 7.05 -15.95
N LEU A 327 -21.25 6.91 -14.90
CA LEU A 327 -20.59 5.65 -14.53
C LEU A 327 -21.24 4.95 -13.33
N GLY A 328 -22.25 5.58 -12.70
CA GLY A 328 -22.93 5.03 -11.52
C GLY A 328 -22.07 4.99 -10.25
N ILE A 329 -20.94 5.71 -10.21
CA ILE A 329 -20.06 5.81 -9.04
C ILE A 329 -20.29 7.18 -8.40
N ILE A 330 -20.97 7.20 -7.26
CA ILE A 330 -21.18 8.40 -6.45
C ILE A 330 -20.09 8.42 -5.37
N LEU A 331 -19.22 9.43 -5.41
CA LEU A 331 -18.27 9.68 -4.34
C LEU A 331 -18.93 10.58 -3.29
N THR A 332 -19.21 10.01 -2.12
CA THR A 332 -19.73 10.80 -0.98
C THR A 332 -18.62 11.70 -0.44
N PRO A 333 -18.83 13.03 -0.34
CA PRO A 333 -17.82 13.94 0.20
C PRO A 333 -17.43 13.58 1.64
N ARG A 334 -16.13 13.65 1.96
CA ARG A 334 -15.59 13.25 3.28
C ARG A 334 -16.26 13.94 4.47
N HIS A 335 -16.50 15.24 4.37
CA HIS A 335 -17.17 15.98 5.44
C HIS A 335 -18.62 15.51 5.70
N ILE A 336 -19.28 14.87 4.73
CA ILE A 336 -20.60 14.25 4.90
C ILE A 336 -20.46 12.88 5.55
N THR A 337 -19.48 12.06 5.14
CA THR A 337 -19.24 10.76 5.79
C THR A 337 -18.83 10.92 7.24
N ASP A 338 -17.97 11.89 7.54
CA ASP A 338 -17.50 12.19 8.89
C ASP A 338 -18.67 12.67 9.77
N LEU A 339 -19.48 13.62 9.25
CA LEU A 339 -20.69 14.09 9.94
C LEU A 339 -21.66 12.94 10.25
N MET A 340 -21.88 12.00 9.31
CA MET A 340 -22.77 10.86 9.55
C MET A 340 -22.19 9.88 10.58
N CYS A 341 -20.88 9.65 10.57
CA CYS A 341 -20.22 8.84 11.59
C CYS A 341 -20.34 9.47 12.98
N ASP A 342 -20.16 10.80 13.07
CA ASP A 342 -20.29 11.56 14.32
C ASP A 342 -21.73 11.57 14.84
N LEU A 343 -22.73 11.74 13.96
CA LEU A 343 -24.14 11.74 14.34
C LEU A 343 -24.63 10.38 14.82
N VAL A 344 -24.09 9.29 14.27
CA VAL A 344 -24.45 7.91 14.65
C VAL A 344 -23.63 7.42 15.85
N ASP A 345 -22.56 8.15 16.22
CA ASP A 345 -21.63 7.84 17.30
C ASP A 345 -21.07 6.41 17.17
N VAL A 346 -20.53 6.11 15.98
CA VAL A 346 -20.05 4.77 15.63
C VAL A 346 -18.87 4.37 16.53
N GLN A 347 -19.02 3.26 17.23
CA GLN A 347 -18.00 2.69 18.12
C GLN A 347 -17.19 1.59 17.44
N ALA A 348 -16.03 1.26 18.02
CA ALA A 348 -15.08 0.30 17.44
C ALA A 348 -15.62 -1.14 17.31
N ASP A 349 -16.63 -1.50 18.08
CA ASP A 349 -17.30 -2.81 18.11
C ASP A 349 -18.62 -2.84 17.34
N ASP A 350 -19.07 -1.70 16.78
CA ASP A 350 -20.30 -1.64 16.01
C ASP A 350 -20.21 -2.40 14.69
N VAL A 351 -21.33 -3.00 14.29
CA VAL A 351 -21.52 -3.64 12.97
C VAL A 351 -22.31 -2.67 12.09
N VAL A 352 -21.62 -2.06 11.13
CA VAL A 352 -22.20 -1.08 10.20
C VAL A 352 -22.67 -1.76 8.93
N LEU A 353 -23.93 -1.51 8.55
CA LEU A 353 -24.53 -2.02 7.31
C LEU A 353 -24.74 -0.88 6.32
N ASP A 354 -24.01 -0.90 5.20
CA ASP A 354 -24.28 -0.04 4.04
C ASP A 354 -25.04 -0.83 2.97
N LYS A 355 -26.29 -0.44 2.70
CA LYS A 355 -27.15 -1.11 1.72
C LYS A 355 -26.94 -0.66 0.27
N ARG A 356 -26.11 0.37 0.03
CA ARG A 356 -26.02 1.03 -1.29
C ARG A 356 -24.62 1.04 -1.91
N ILE A 357 -23.54 0.73 -1.20
CA ILE A 357 -22.19 0.95 -1.74
C ILE A 357 -21.26 -0.28 -1.68
N ALA A 358 -20.56 -0.48 -2.80
CA ALA A 358 -19.49 -1.46 -3.03
C ALA A 358 -18.09 -0.98 -2.59
N TYR A 359 -17.95 0.12 -1.82
CA TYR A 359 -16.67 0.56 -1.21
C TYR A 359 -16.86 1.37 0.09
N LEU A 360 -16.29 0.81 1.16
CA LEU A 360 -15.61 1.41 2.33
C LEU A 360 -16.15 2.73 2.93
N ILE A 361 -16.75 2.61 4.12
CA ILE A 361 -16.83 3.71 5.10
C ILE A 361 -15.53 3.70 5.91
N GLN A 362 -14.73 4.77 5.81
CA GLN A 362 -13.63 5.05 6.73
C GLN A 362 -14.18 5.81 7.94
N ALA A 363 -14.62 5.10 8.98
CA ALA A 363 -14.90 5.70 10.27
C ALA A 363 -13.63 5.63 11.13
N ASN A 364 -13.05 6.79 11.47
CA ASN A 364 -12.06 6.98 12.53
C ASN A 364 -10.86 6.00 12.57
N GLY A 365 -10.07 5.98 11.50
CA GLY A 365 -8.67 5.52 11.56
C GLY A 365 -8.44 4.06 11.96
N LYS A 366 -9.46 3.20 11.85
CA LYS A 366 -9.33 1.75 11.99
C LYS A 366 -10.15 1.08 10.89
N GLU A 367 -9.46 0.57 9.87
CA GLU A 367 -10.07 -0.28 8.86
C GLU A 367 -10.61 -1.57 9.49
N LYS A 368 -11.86 -1.91 9.18
CA LYS A 368 -12.35 -3.28 9.29
C LYS A 368 -12.89 -3.70 7.93
N SER A 369 -12.51 -4.90 7.51
CA SER A 369 -12.91 -5.49 6.24
C SER A 369 -14.43 -5.45 6.07
N SER A 370 -14.92 -4.83 5.00
CA SER A 370 -16.31 -5.00 4.59
C SER A 370 -16.48 -6.40 3.99
N LYS A 371 -16.88 -7.38 4.80
CA LYS A 371 -17.67 -8.48 4.23
C LYS A 371 -19.05 -7.90 3.92
N ALA A 372 -19.45 -7.90 2.65
CA ALA A 372 -20.86 -7.85 2.32
C ALA A 372 -21.51 -9.11 2.93
N LEU A 373 -22.09 -8.98 4.12
CA LEU A 373 -22.84 -10.07 4.77
C LEU A 373 -24.27 -10.06 4.22
N ASP A 374 -24.72 -11.22 3.75
CA ASP A 374 -26.09 -11.44 3.33
C ASP A 374 -26.99 -11.42 4.58
N ILE A 375 -28.16 -10.80 4.48
CA ILE A 375 -29.14 -10.68 5.58
C ILE A 375 -29.57 -12.05 6.16
N ARG A 376 -29.32 -13.12 5.42
CA ARG A 376 -29.60 -14.51 5.80
C ARG A 376 -28.61 -15.11 6.81
N ASP A 377 -27.50 -14.44 7.09
CA ASP A 377 -26.43 -14.95 7.97
C ASP A 377 -26.56 -14.51 9.44
N PHE A 378 -27.60 -13.75 9.82
CA PHE A 378 -27.81 -13.27 11.19
C PHE A 378 -29.03 -13.92 11.85
N GLU A 379 -28.79 -14.83 12.81
CA GLU A 379 -29.84 -15.41 13.67
C GLU A 379 -30.22 -14.52 14.87
N ASP A 380 -29.45 -13.48 15.17
CA ASP A 380 -29.74 -12.56 16.29
C ASP A 380 -29.39 -11.10 15.94
N LEU A 381 -30.39 -10.21 15.94
CA LEU A 381 -30.34 -8.83 15.41
C LEU A 381 -30.20 -7.75 16.51
N THR A 382 -29.74 -8.09 17.69
CA THR A 382 -29.82 -7.22 18.88
C THR A 382 -28.88 -6.00 18.83
N ASN A 383 -27.85 -5.98 17.97
CA ASN A 383 -26.85 -4.89 17.91
C ASN A 383 -26.73 -4.19 16.54
N LEU A 384 -27.72 -4.33 15.64
CA LEU A 384 -27.65 -3.70 14.32
C LEU A 384 -28.06 -2.21 14.40
N ARG A 385 -27.11 -1.28 14.16
CA ARG A 385 -27.42 0.14 13.96
C ARG A 385 -27.52 0.44 12.46
N ILE A 386 -28.66 0.98 12.03
CA ILE A 386 -28.91 1.32 10.62
C ILE A 386 -28.66 2.82 10.45
N ALA A 387 -27.60 3.18 9.74
CA ALA A 387 -27.47 4.51 9.16
C ALA A 387 -28.30 4.56 7.86
N ALA A 388 -29.14 5.58 7.70
CA ALA A 388 -30.13 5.69 6.62
C ALA A 388 -29.56 6.28 5.31
#